data_AF-A0AAW7AEK8-F1
#
_entry.id   AF-A0AAW7AEK8-F1
#
_cell.length_a   1.000
_cell.length_b   1.000
_cell.length_c   1.000
_cell.angle_alpha   90.00
_cell.angle_beta   90.00
_cell.angle_gamma   90.00
#
_symmetry.space_group_name_H-M   'P 1'
#
loop_
_entity.id
_entity.type
_entity.pdbx_description
1 polymer ?
#
loop_
_entity_poly.entity_id
_entity_poly.type
_entity_poly.pdbx_seq_one_letter_code
_entity_poly.pdbx_strand_id
1 'polypeptide(L)'
;MKALLKPAIAPVNDQNTNLQVKGVEGSTVVVKDNNNNVIGTVVLGKGETTKSLQLNQPLKAGTVLTATATKNGKTSYASDPVTVTDVTAPVAPMVNEVTSEGTGYIITGTFLVAIVKSIPEFADYAALSWMFVGLGAIPSTILWSMMAEKLGYSKATNLAFILQIIAVILPVFSESITSLVISSILFGATFLGLTTLFMSKAQTLMFQSNSKINLVASLTVIYSLGQMIAPALSGVLIGESGNYNAALIFASIILCVGLLSSMYSYRVTN
;
A
#
# COMPACT_ATOMS: atom_id res chain seq x y z
N MET A 1 47.42 32.74 -3.49
CA MET A 1 46.41 32.63 -4.58
C MET A 1 45.12 32.08 -4.00
N LYS A 2 43.97 32.72 -4.24
CA LYS A 2 42.67 32.36 -3.65
C LYS A 2 42.11 31.09 -4.32
N ALA A 3 41.62 30.12 -3.54
CA ALA A 3 40.93 28.93 -4.06
C ALA A 3 39.57 29.32 -4.65
N LEU A 4 39.09 28.56 -5.65
CA LEU A 4 37.74 28.74 -6.20
C LEU A 4 36.70 28.37 -5.14
N LEU A 5 35.71 29.25 -4.96
CA LEU A 5 34.59 29.00 -4.05
C LEU A 5 33.80 27.78 -4.52
N LYS A 6 33.35 26.95 -3.57
CA LYS A 6 32.45 25.82 -3.88
C LYS A 6 31.11 26.35 -4.41
N PRO A 7 30.54 25.73 -5.45
CA PRO A 7 29.20 26.07 -5.92
C PRO A 7 28.14 25.61 -4.92
N ALA A 8 26.89 26.04 -5.12
CA ALA A 8 25.74 25.58 -4.36
C ALA A 8 24.58 25.24 -5.29
N ILE A 9 23.81 24.21 -4.93
CA ILE A 9 22.60 23.80 -5.64
C ILE A 9 21.40 24.25 -4.79
N ALA A 10 20.39 24.85 -5.40
CA ALA A 10 19.15 25.18 -4.69
C ALA A 10 18.35 23.90 -4.35
N PRO A 11 17.48 23.93 -3.33
CA PRO A 11 16.56 22.81 -3.07
C PRO A 11 15.77 22.44 -4.33
N VAL A 12 15.62 21.13 -4.55
CA VAL A 12 14.98 20.56 -5.75
C VAL A 12 14.06 19.40 -5.34
N ASN A 13 12.97 19.22 -6.07
CA ASN A 13 12.01 18.13 -5.93
C ASN A 13 11.90 17.32 -7.22
N ASP A 14 11.23 16.17 -7.12
CA ASP A 14 11.06 15.18 -8.17
C ASP A 14 10.11 15.61 -9.32
N GLN A 15 9.58 16.84 -9.25
CA GLN A 15 8.75 17.45 -10.28
C GLN A 15 9.42 18.65 -10.97
N ASN A 16 10.56 19.12 -10.45
CA ASN A 16 11.27 20.24 -11.05
C ASN A 16 11.85 19.86 -12.43
N THR A 17 11.61 20.72 -13.42
CA THR A 17 12.19 20.61 -14.77
C THR A 17 13.46 21.44 -14.93
N ASN A 18 13.83 22.19 -13.90
CA ASN A 18 15.01 23.03 -13.88
C ASN A 18 15.75 22.94 -12.54
N LEU A 19 17.07 23.12 -12.59
CA LEU A 19 17.94 23.11 -11.42
C LEU A 19 18.63 24.46 -11.33
N GLN A 20 18.49 25.16 -10.20
CA GLN A 20 19.23 26.38 -9.96
C GLN A 20 20.58 26.09 -9.32
N VAL A 21 21.64 26.51 -10.00
CA VAL A 21 23.02 26.36 -9.55
C VAL A 21 23.64 27.74 -9.34
N LYS A 22 24.25 27.93 -8.18
CA LYS A 22 25.00 29.11 -7.78
C LYS A 22 26.49 28.83 -7.86
N GLY A 23 27.25 29.80 -8.35
CA GLY A 23 28.70 29.67 -8.48
C GLY A 23 29.37 31.01 -8.71
N VAL A 24 30.63 30.95 -9.15
CA VAL A 24 31.42 32.14 -9.44
C VAL A 24 31.26 32.53 -10.90
N GLU A 25 31.13 33.83 -11.18
CA GLU A 25 31.12 34.39 -12.53
C GLU A 25 32.27 33.82 -13.39
N GLY A 26 31.97 33.44 -14.63
CA GLY A 26 32.95 32.89 -15.58
C GLY A 26 33.46 31.49 -15.21
N SER A 27 32.79 30.77 -14.30
CA SER A 27 33.07 29.36 -14.01
C SER A 27 32.08 28.43 -14.71
N THR A 28 32.57 27.25 -15.07
CA THR A 28 31.76 26.14 -15.58
C THR A 28 31.38 25.25 -14.40
N VAL A 29 30.10 25.15 -14.09
CA VAL A 29 29.56 24.30 -13.03
C VAL A 29 29.06 23.00 -13.64
N VAL A 30 29.55 21.87 -13.12
CA VAL A 30 29.12 20.52 -13.49
C VAL A 30 28.34 19.94 -12.32
N VAL A 31 27.11 19.49 -12.57
CA VAL A 31 26.27 18.83 -11.58
C VAL A 31 26.29 17.32 -11.84
N LYS A 32 26.52 16.55 -10.78
CA LYS A 32 26.57 15.09 -10.80
C LYS A 32 25.61 14.47 -9.81
N ASP A 33 25.17 13.25 -10.10
CA ASP A 33 24.45 12.40 -9.15
C ASP A 33 25.41 11.60 -8.24
N ASN A 34 24.83 10.82 -7.33
CA ASN A 34 25.53 9.91 -6.42
C ASN A 34 26.31 8.78 -7.12
N ASN A 35 26.03 8.51 -8.39
CA ASN A 35 26.72 7.53 -9.21
C ASN A 35 27.82 8.16 -10.09
N ASN A 36 28.13 9.44 -9.86
CA ASN A 36 29.06 10.26 -10.66
C ASN A 36 28.61 10.52 -12.11
N ASN A 37 27.36 10.25 -12.47
CA ASN A 37 26.83 10.62 -13.79
C ASN A 37 26.60 12.13 -13.85
N VAL A 38 26.90 12.73 -15.00
CA VAL A 38 26.68 14.16 -15.22
C VAL A 38 25.20 14.40 -15.52
N ILE A 39 24.52 15.12 -14.61
CA ILE A 39 23.14 15.57 -14.79
C ILE A 39 23.07 16.75 -15.76
N GLY A 40 24.08 17.62 -15.70
CA GLY A 40 24.27 18.66 -16.69
C GLY A 40 25.41 19.62 -16.34
N THR A 41 25.70 20.50 -17.28
CA THR A 41 26.80 21.45 -17.20
C THR A 41 26.30 22.84 -17.59
N VAL A 42 26.71 23.85 -16.84
CA VAL A 42 26.33 25.23 -17.10
C VAL A 42 27.52 26.17 -16.97
N VAL A 43 27.59 27.18 -17.84
CA VAL A 43 28.62 28.22 -17.77
C VAL A 43 27.99 29.50 -17.25
N LEU A 44 28.50 30.04 -16.15
CA LEU A 44 28.06 31.31 -15.57
C LEU A 44 28.68 32.47 -16.36
N GLY A 45 27.84 33.29 -17.01
CA GLY A 45 28.26 34.44 -17.80
C GLY A 45 28.74 35.63 -16.96
N LYS A 46 29.15 36.71 -17.63
CA LYS A 46 29.64 37.93 -16.98
C LYS A 46 28.53 38.58 -16.15
N GLY A 47 28.76 38.77 -14.85
CA GLY A 47 27.76 39.23 -13.87
C GLY A 47 26.74 38.18 -13.37
N GLU A 48 26.80 36.93 -13.87
CA GLU A 48 25.88 35.86 -13.42
C GLU A 48 26.48 35.07 -12.24
N THR A 49 25.78 35.03 -11.10
CA THR A 49 26.14 34.21 -9.93
C THR A 49 25.23 33.00 -9.75
N THR A 50 24.09 32.98 -10.43
CA THR A 50 23.10 31.90 -10.42
C THR A 50 22.67 31.63 -11.85
N LYS A 51 22.51 30.35 -12.22
CA LYS A 51 21.98 29.97 -13.53
C LYS A 51 21.06 28.77 -13.41
N SER A 52 20.08 28.73 -14.30
CA SER A 52 19.15 27.61 -14.40
C SER A 52 19.67 26.60 -15.42
N LEU A 53 19.81 25.35 -14.99
CA LEU A 53 20.08 24.20 -15.84
C LEU A 53 18.73 23.53 -16.16
N GLN A 54 18.36 23.46 -17.44
CA GLN A 54 17.18 22.70 -17.86
C GLN A 54 17.48 21.21 -17.78
N LEU A 55 16.58 20.46 -17.16
CA LEU A 55 16.67 19.02 -17.05
C LEU A 55 15.84 18.40 -18.18
N ASN A 56 16.41 17.45 -18.91
CA ASN A 56 15.67 16.72 -19.96
C ASN A 56 14.48 15.95 -19.40
N GLN A 57 14.56 15.58 -18.11
CA GLN A 57 13.50 14.94 -17.35
C GLN A 57 13.66 15.27 -15.86
N PRO A 58 12.56 15.31 -15.09
CA PRO A 58 12.64 15.43 -13.64
C PRO A 58 13.52 14.34 -13.02
N LEU A 59 14.19 14.69 -11.93
CA LEU A 59 15.07 13.79 -11.21
C LEU A 59 14.26 12.88 -10.29
N LYS A 60 14.71 11.65 -10.08
CA LYS A 60 14.03 10.74 -9.14
C LYS A 60 14.19 11.25 -7.70
N ALA A 61 13.12 11.20 -6.91
CA ALA A 61 13.20 11.42 -5.47
C ALA A 61 14.30 10.56 -4.82
N GLY A 62 15.02 11.14 -3.85
CA GLY A 62 16.16 10.51 -3.18
C GLY A 62 17.49 10.57 -3.93
N THR A 63 17.52 11.09 -5.17
CA THR A 63 18.79 11.35 -5.89
C THR A 63 19.60 12.41 -5.14
N VAL A 64 20.87 12.13 -4.86
CA VAL A 64 21.78 13.10 -4.22
C VAL A 64 22.61 13.80 -5.29
N LEU A 65 22.56 15.12 -5.31
CA LEU A 65 23.26 15.97 -6.26
C LEU A 65 24.46 16.65 -5.61
N THR A 66 25.56 16.71 -6.35
CA THR A 66 26.74 17.50 -6.02
C THR A 66 27.19 18.32 -7.21
N ALA A 67 27.75 19.51 -6.97
CA ALA A 67 28.25 20.38 -8.02
C ALA A 67 29.74 20.70 -7.82
N THR A 68 30.49 20.81 -8.92
CA THR A 68 31.86 21.32 -8.93
C THR A 68 32.01 22.44 -9.95
N ALA A 69 32.82 23.46 -9.63
CA ALA A 69 33.03 24.61 -10.49
C ALA A 69 34.48 24.64 -11.02
N THR A 70 34.65 24.87 -12.31
CA THR A 70 35.97 24.97 -12.97
C THR A 70 36.17 26.34 -13.60
N LYS A 71 37.29 27.00 -13.33
CA LYS A 71 37.67 28.29 -13.95
C LYS A 71 39.18 28.39 -14.12
N ASN A 72 39.65 28.81 -15.30
CA ASN A 72 41.08 28.97 -15.64
C ASN A 72 41.93 27.72 -15.28
N GLY A 73 41.42 26.52 -15.56
CA GLY A 73 42.10 25.25 -15.29
C GLY A 73 42.13 24.81 -13.83
N LYS A 74 41.45 25.52 -12.91
CA LYS A 74 41.32 25.13 -11.50
C LYS A 74 39.90 24.67 -11.20
N THR A 75 39.75 23.64 -10.37
CA THR A 75 38.47 23.08 -9.94
C THR A 75 38.23 23.37 -8.46
N SER A 76 37.00 23.69 -8.08
CA SER A 76 36.58 23.88 -6.68
C SER A 76 36.42 22.56 -5.94
N TYR A 77 36.26 22.63 -4.62
CA TYR A 77 35.64 21.56 -3.85
C TYR A 77 34.18 21.35 -4.29
N ALA A 78 33.64 20.16 -4.01
CA ALA A 78 32.23 19.87 -4.24
C ALA A 78 31.32 20.73 -3.36
N SER A 79 30.11 20.99 -3.86
CA SER A 79 29.03 21.59 -3.07
C SER A 79 28.62 20.67 -1.92
N ASP A 80 27.85 21.23 -0.99
CA ASP A 80 27.11 20.40 -0.05
C ASP A 80 26.10 19.55 -0.84
N PRO A 81 25.88 18.27 -0.44
CA PRO A 81 24.95 17.39 -1.13
C PRO A 81 23.52 17.90 -1.00
N VAL A 82 22.77 17.89 -2.11
CA VAL A 82 21.35 18.23 -2.13
C VAL A 82 20.56 17.01 -2.56
N THR A 83 19.63 16.56 -1.71
CA THR A 83 18.75 15.43 -2.01
C THR A 83 17.48 15.92 -2.69
N VAL A 84 17.10 15.28 -3.79
CA VAL A 84 15.82 15.52 -4.48
C VAL A 84 14.68 15.08 -3.57
N THR A 85 13.83 16.03 -3.19
CA THR A 85 12.67 15.80 -2.32
C THR A 85 11.51 15.18 -3.10
N ASP A 86 10.80 14.25 -2.48
CA ASP A 86 9.57 13.68 -3.02
C ASP A 86 8.40 14.61 -2.68
N VAL A 87 7.70 15.11 -3.70
CA VAL A 87 6.45 15.87 -3.56
C VAL A 87 5.31 15.23 -4.36
N THR A 88 5.53 14.06 -4.95
CA THR A 88 4.51 13.37 -5.73
C THR A 88 3.50 12.73 -4.78
N ALA A 89 2.25 13.18 -4.87
CA ALA A 89 1.18 12.65 -4.03
C ALA A 89 0.97 11.15 -4.31
N PRO A 90 0.68 10.34 -3.27
CA PRO A 90 0.26 8.96 -3.46
C PRO A 90 -0.96 8.90 -4.37
N VAL A 91 -1.01 7.90 -5.26
CA VAL A 91 -2.20 7.64 -6.08
C VAL A 91 -3.37 7.30 -5.14
N ALA A 92 -4.54 7.91 -5.37
CA ALA A 92 -5.73 7.63 -4.56
C ALA A 92 -6.07 6.13 -4.60
N PRO A 93 -6.42 5.52 -3.45
CA PRO A 93 -6.78 4.10 -3.43
C PRO A 93 -8.02 3.85 -4.29
N MET A 94 -7.95 2.85 -5.17
CA MET A 94 -9.11 2.38 -5.92
C MET A 94 -9.80 1.24 -5.18
N VAL A 95 -11.13 1.23 -5.16
CA VAL A 95 -11.92 0.10 -4.65
C VAL A 95 -11.75 -1.08 -5.63
N ASN A 96 -11.19 -2.17 -5.14
CA ASN A 96 -11.04 -3.43 -5.86
C ASN A 96 -11.30 -4.62 -4.93
N GLU A 97 -11.26 -5.84 -5.47
CA GLU A 97 -11.48 -7.08 -4.72
C GLU A 97 -10.59 -7.19 -3.46
N VAL A 98 -9.32 -6.80 -3.54
CA VAL A 98 -8.36 -6.87 -2.41
C VAL A 98 -8.63 -5.81 -1.36
N THR A 99 -8.99 -4.59 -1.78
CA THR A 99 -9.38 -3.51 -0.85
C THR A 99 -10.64 -3.90 -0.10
N SER A 100 -11.61 -4.47 -0.83
CA SER A 100 -12.92 -4.84 -0.28
C SER A 100 -12.79 -6.01 0.69
N GLU A 101 -11.95 -7.00 0.38
CA GLU A 101 -11.61 -8.06 1.32
C GLU A 101 -10.98 -7.47 2.59
N GLY A 102 -9.90 -6.69 2.45
CA GLY A 102 -9.19 -6.04 3.56
C GLY A 102 -10.06 -5.14 4.44
N THR A 103 -11.02 -4.44 3.84
CA THR A 103 -11.95 -3.55 4.55
C THR A 103 -13.08 -4.34 5.23
N GLY A 104 -13.61 -5.37 4.58
CA GLY A 104 -14.75 -6.13 5.10
C GLY A 104 -14.36 -7.08 6.23
N TYR A 105 -13.29 -7.85 6.08
CA TYR A 105 -12.91 -8.86 7.05
C TYR A 105 -12.38 -8.25 8.37
N ILE A 106 -11.67 -7.12 8.29
CA ILE A 106 -11.00 -6.49 9.44
C ILE A 106 -11.99 -5.96 10.47
N ILE A 107 -13.21 -5.62 10.05
CA ILE A 107 -14.29 -5.18 10.95
C ILE A 107 -14.60 -6.34 11.91
N THR A 108 -14.82 -7.54 11.39
CA THR A 108 -14.99 -8.74 12.21
C THR A 108 -13.77 -8.98 13.07
N GLY A 109 -12.55 -8.94 12.51
CA GLY A 109 -11.32 -9.12 13.30
C GLY A 109 -11.18 -8.13 14.46
N THR A 110 -11.56 -6.87 14.26
CA THR A 110 -11.44 -5.79 15.25
C THR A 110 -12.48 -5.93 16.36
N PHE A 111 -13.73 -6.21 16.00
CA PHE A 111 -14.85 -6.19 16.95
C PHE A 111 -15.21 -7.58 17.48
N LEU A 112 -14.62 -8.68 16.99
CA LEU A 112 -14.97 -10.04 17.42
C LEU A 112 -14.95 -10.19 18.95
N VAL A 113 -13.85 -9.80 19.60
CA VAL A 113 -13.72 -9.90 21.07
C VAL A 113 -14.75 -8.99 21.75
N ALA A 114 -15.02 -7.81 21.20
CA ALA A 114 -15.99 -6.87 21.75
C ALA A 114 -17.44 -7.40 21.63
N ILE A 115 -17.78 -8.07 20.53
CA ILE A 115 -19.04 -8.76 20.32
C ILE A 115 -19.22 -9.86 21.36
N VAL A 116 -18.24 -10.76 21.52
CA VAL A 116 -18.33 -11.83 22.54
C VAL A 116 -18.41 -11.25 23.95
N LYS A 117 -17.66 -10.18 24.23
CA LYS A 117 -17.66 -9.51 25.54
C LYS A 117 -18.99 -8.82 25.87
N SER A 118 -19.78 -8.47 24.86
CA SER A 118 -21.12 -7.89 25.08
C SER A 118 -22.15 -8.91 25.59
N ILE A 119 -21.83 -10.21 25.53
CA ILE A 119 -22.68 -11.27 26.06
C ILE A 119 -22.24 -11.58 27.50
N PRO A 120 -23.07 -11.29 28.52
CA PRO A 120 -22.65 -11.37 29.93
C PRO A 120 -22.10 -12.73 30.35
N GLU A 121 -22.67 -13.82 29.81
CA GLU A 121 -22.29 -15.20 30.12
C GLU A 121 -20.88 -15.58 29.61
N PHE A 122 -20.38 -14.88 28.58
CA PHE A 122 -19.12 -15.21 27.90
C PHE A 122 -18.06 -14.12 27.99
N ALA A 123 -18.32 -13.05 28.75
CA ALA A 123 -17.45 -11.88 28.81
C ALA A 123 -16.01 -12.21 29.23
N ASP A 124 -15.85 -13.11 30.20
CA ASP A 124 -14.54 -13.57 30.70
C ASP A 124 -13.80 -14.46 29.70
N TYR A 125 -14.53 -15.07 28.77
CA TYR A 125 -14.02 -16.00 27.76
C TYR A 125 -13.84 -15.36 26.39
N ALA A 126 -14.11 -14.06 26.25
CA ALA A 126 -14.13 -13.38 24.96
C ALA A 126 -12.82 -13.52 24.15
N ALA A 127 -11.66 -13.63 24.82
CA ALA A 127 -10.37 -13.86 24.19
C ALA A 127 -10.26 -15.24 23.49
N LEU A 128 -11.03 -16.24 23.93
CA LEU A 128 -11.05 -17.57 23.31
C LEU A 128 -11.66 -17.54 21.89
N SER A 129 -12.39 -16.49 21.51
CA SER A 129 -12.86 -16.31 20.14
C SER A 129 -11.73 -16.41 19.11
N TRP A 130 -10.56 -15.85 19.40
CA TRP A 130 -9.38 -15.93 18.54
C TRP A 130 -8.73 -17.31 18.48
N MET A 131 -8.94 -18.17 19.49
CA MET A 131 -8.55 -19.57 19.41
C MET A 131 -9.32 -20.26 18.28
N PHE A 132 -10.63 -20.04 18.19
CA PHE A 132 -11.47 -20.62 17.14
C PHE A 132 -11.13 -20.07 15.75
N VAL A 133 -10.84 -18.77 15.65
CA VAL A 133 -10.30 -18.18 14.41
C VAL A 133 -8.99 -18.87 14.03
N GLY A 134 -8.08 -19.07 14.98
CA GLY A 134 -6.81 -19.75 14.77
C GLY A 134 -6.98 -21.19 14.26
N LEU A 135 -7.93 -21.95 14.81
CA LEU A 135 -8.23 -23.32 14.38
C LEU A 135 -8.68 -23.38 12.91
N GLY A 136 -9.51 -22.44 12.47
CA GLY A 136 -9.88 -22.33 11.05
C GLY A 136 -8.71 -21.85 10.18
N ALA A 137 -7.89 -20.94 10.69
CA ALA A 137 -6.78 -20.32 9.98
C ALA A 137 -5.62 -21.28 9.69
N ILE A 138 -5.30 -22.22 10.60
CA ILE A 138 -4.21 -23.19 10.44
C ILE A 138 -4.25 -23.94 9.10
N PRO A 139 -5.35 -24.60 8.71
CA PRO A 139 -5.42 -25.32 7.44
C PRO A 139 -5.75 -24.42 6.25
N SER A 140 -6.18 -23.17 6.48
CA SER A 140 -6.79 -22.29 5.48
C SER A 140 -5.93 -22.10 4.23
N THR A 141 -4.66 -21.70 4.40
CA THR A 141 -3.77 -21.35 3.28
C THR A 141 -3.52 -22.55 2.36
N ILE A 142 -3.37 -23.74 2.93
CA ILE A 142 -3.16 -24.98 2.19
C ILE A 142 -4.45 -25.39 1.47
N LEU A 143 -5.59 -25.41 2.18
CA LEU A 143 -6.87 -25.83 1.62
C LEU A 143 -7.26 -24.94 0.42
N TRP A 144 -7.12 -23.63 0.55
CA TRP A 144 -7.46 -22.72 -0.55
C TRP A 144 -6.51 -22.80 -1.73
N SER A 145 -5.22 -23.04 -1.48
CA SER A 145 -4.24 -23.29 -2.56
C SER A 145 -4.61 -24.56 -3.33
N MET A 146 -4.91 -25.65 -2.64
CA MET A 146 -5.37 -26.91 -3.27
C MET A 146 -6.68 -26.73 -4.04
N MET A 147 -7.61 -25.93 -3.52
CA MET A 147 -8.87 -25.63 -4.19
C MET A 147 -8.66 -24.78 -5.44
N ALA A 148 -7.73 -23.83 -5.42
CA ALA A 148 -7.38 -23.03 -6.59
C ALA A 148 -6.71 -23.85 -7.69
N GLU A 149 -5.88 -24.84 -7.34
CA GLU A 149 -5.31 -25.78 -8.31
C GLU A 149 -6.38 -26.66 -8.98
N LYS A 150 -7.38 -27.12 -8.21
CA LYS A 150 -8.43 -28.01 -8.72
C LYS A 150 -9.53 -27.30 -9.50
N LEU A 151 -10.00 -26.14 -9.01
CA LEU A 151 -11.16 -25.43 -9.56
C LEU A 151 -10.79 -24.18 -10.37
N GLY A 152 -9.53 -23.76 -10.28
CA GLY A 152 -9.05 -22.49 -10.80
C GLY A 152 -9.16 -21.35 -9.78
N TYR A 153 -8.22 -20.39 -9.86
CA TYR A 153 -8.12 -19.24 -8.95
C TYR A 153 -9.41 -18.41 -8.88
N SER A 154 -10.12 -18.23 -10.00
CA SER A 154 -11.37 -17.46 -10.02
C SER A 154 -12.46 -18.09 -9.15
N LYS A 155 -12.74 -19.39 -9.35
CA LYS A 155 -13.79 -20.09 -8.62
C LYS A 155 -13.43 -20.24 -7.14
N ALA A 156 -12.17 -20.51 -6.83
CA ALA A 156 -11.69 -20.58 -5.46
C ALA A 156 -11.85 -19.25 -4.72
N THR A 157 -11.47 -18.13 -5.34
CA THR A 157 -11.61 -16.78 -4.76
C THR A 157 -13.08 -16.42 -4.51
N ASN A 158 -13.97 -16.69 -5.48
CA ASN A 158 -15.41 -16.45 -5.31
C ASN A 158 -16.01 -17.29 -4.18
N LEU A 159 -15.63 -18.58 -4.08
CA LEU A 159 -16.11 -19.46 -3.02
C LEU A 159 -15.62 -18.99 -1.64
N ALA A 160 -14.36 -18.56 -1.54
CA ALA A 160 -13.81 -18.02 -0.31
C ALA A 160 -14.53 -16.75 0.14
N PHE A 161 -14.83 -15.83 -0.79
CA PHE A 161 -15.65 -14.65 -0.50
C PHE A 161 -17.06 -15.02 -0.01
N ILE A 162 -17.74 -15.96 -0.66
CA ILE A 162 -19.08 -16.40 -0.25
C ILE A 162 -19.04 -16.95 1.19
N LEU A 163 -18.08 -17.83 1.49
CA LEU A 163 -17.93 -18.38 2.83
C LEU A 163 -17.56 -17.30 3.86
N GLN A 164 -16.73 -16.32 3.49
CA GLN A 164 -16.38 -15.18 4.34
C GLN A 164 -17.62 -14.32 4.64
N ILE A 165 -18.44 -14.01 3.63
CA ILE A 165 -19.68 -13.24 3.79
C ILE A 165 -20.63 -13.97 4.76
N ILE A 166 -20.78 -15.29 4.59
CA ILE A 166 -21.57 -16.13 5.50
C ILE A 166 -21.02 -16.04 6.91
N ALA A 167 -19.70 -16.17 7.10
CA ALA A 167 -19.08 -16.06 8.41
C ALA A 167 -19.39 -14.70 9.07
N VAL A 168 -19.21 -13.60 8.35
CA VAL A 168 -19.39 -12.24 8.88
C VAL A 168 -20.84 -11.91 9.21
N ILE A 169 -21.80 -12.36 8.39
CA ILE A 169 -23.22 -12.05 8.60
C ILE A 169 -23.88 -12.97 9.62
N LEU A 170 -23.33 -14.16 9.88
CA LEU A 170 -23.96 -15.17 10.74
C LEU A 170 -24.33 -14.64 12.14
N PRO A 171 -23.49 -13.87 12.85
CA PRO A 171 -23.83 -13.33 14.16
C PRO A 171 -24.99 -12.33 14.15
N VAL A 172 -25.33 -11.74 13.00
CA VAL A 172 -26.46 -10.82 12.85
C VAL A 172 -27.80 -11.55 12.97
N PHE A 173 -27.85 -12.81 12.55
CA PHE A 173 -29.08 -13.62 12.58
C PHE A 173 -29.21 -14.46 13.85
N SER A 174 -28.09 -14.76 14.52
CA SER A 174 -28.06 -15.57 15.72
C SER A 174 -26.96 -15.11 16.65
N GLU A 175 -27.36 -14.61 17.82
CA GLU A 175 -26.47 -14.16 18.90
C GLU A 175 -26.02 -15.31 19.82
N SER A 176 -26.33 -16.55 19.45
CA SER A 176 -25.91 -17.74 20.21
C SER A 176 -24.39 -17.92 20.15
N ILE A 177 -23.80 -18.46 21.23
CA ILE A 177 -22.39 -18.82 21.27
C ILE A 177 -21.99 -19.78 20.14
N THR A 178 -22.88 -20.69 19.75
CA THR A 178 -22.63 -21.63 18.64
C THR A 178 -22.47 -20.89 17.32
N SER A 179 -23.31 -19.87 17.07
CA SER A 179 -23.21 -19.00 15.91
C SER A 179 -21.87 -18.27 15.89
N LEU A 180 -21.45 -17.70 17.03
CA LEU A 180 -20.17 -17.00 17.16
C LEU A 180 -18.96 -17.91 16.98
N VAL A 181 -18.99 -19.14 17.49
CA VAL A 181 -17.92 -20.14 17.31
C VAL A 181 -17.83 -20.56 15.84
N ILE A 182 -18.95 -20.90 15.20
CA ILE A 182 -18.99 -21.26 13.78
C ILE A 182 -18.50 -20.10 12.92
N SER A 183 -19.00 -18.88 13.17
CA SER A 183 -18.55 -17.66 12.53
C SER A 183 -17.05 -17.47 12.67
N SER A 184 -16.50 -17.63 13.88
CA SER A 184 -15.06 -17.46 14.16
C SER A 184 -14.21 -18.46 13.38
N ILE A 185 -14.58 -19.74 13.40
CA ILE A 185 -13.86 -20.79 12.65
C ILE A 185 -13.94 -20.51 11.14
N LEU A 186 -15.12 -20.21 10.62
CA LEU A 186 -15.34 -19.98 9.19
C LEU A 186 -14.63 -18.71 8.71
N PHE A 187 -14.62 -17.66 9.53
CA PHE A 187 -13.85 -16.45 9.32
C PHE A 187 -12.35 -16.76 9.24
N GLY A 188 -11.81 -17.49 10.22
CA GLY A 188 -10.42 -17.96 10.23
C GLY A 188 -10.06 -18.78 8.98
N ALA A 189 -10.95 -19.69 8.61
CA ALA A 189 -10.80 -20.57 7.45
C ALA A 189 -10.86 -19.84 6.11
N THR A 190 -11.23 -18.56 6.05
CA THR A 190 -11.41 -17.81 4.79
C THR A 190 -10.44 -16.64 4.65
N PHE A 191 -10.20 -15.84 5.69
CA PHE A 191 -9.42 -14.60 5.53
C PHE A 191 -7.95 -14.85 5.15
N LEU A 192 -7.29 -15.81 5.79
CA LEU A 192 -5.93 -16.22 5.38
C LEU A 192 -5.91 -16.92 4.00
N GLY A 193 -7.04 -17.51 3.63
CA GLY A 193 -7.22 -18.15 2.33
C GLY A 193 -7.26 -17.13 1.20
N LEU A 194 -8.11 -16.10 1.33
CA LEU A 194 -8.22 -15.01 0.37
C LEU A 194 -6.91 -14.26 0.19
N THR A 195 -6.25 -13.89 1.28
CA THR A 195 -4.92 -13.25 1.22
C THR A 195 -3.89 -14.13 0.48
N THR A 196 -3.89 -15.44 0.71
CA THR A 196 -3.03 -16.39 -0.02
C THR A 196 -3.37 -16.43 -1.51
N LEU A 197 -4.66 -16.51 -1.87
CA LEU A 197 -5.12 -16.55 -3.26
C LEU A 197 -4.74 -15.27 -4.02
N PHE A 198 -4.94 -14.10 -3.41
CA PHE A 198 -4.55 -12.81 -4.00
C PHE A 198 -3.04 -12.69 -4.18
N MET A 199 -2.25 -13.05 -3.16
CA MET A 199 -0.80 -13.01 -3.23
C MET A 199 -0.25 -13.94 -4.30
N SER A 200 -0.76 -15.18 -4.37
CA SER A 200 -0.36 -16.15 -5.39
C SER A 200 -0.68 -15.64 -6.81
N LYS A 201 -1.88 -15.08 -7.02
CA LYS A 201 -2.25 -14.51 -8.33
C LYS A 201 -1.40 -13.30 -8.70
N ALA A 202 -1.13 -12.41 -7.75
CA ALA A 202 -0.28 -11.25 -7.96
C ALA A 202 1.16 -11.64 -8.34
N GLN A 203 1.74 -12.60 -7.62
CA GLN A 203 3.07 -13.13 -7.93
C GLN A 203 3.13 -13.77 -9.32
N THR A 204 2.10 -14.55 -9.68
CA THR A 204 2.00 -15.16 -11.01
C THR A 204 1.97 -14.10 -12.12
N LEU A 205 1.16 -13.05 -11.95
CA LEU A 205 1.07 -11.95 -12.92
C LEU A 205 2.37 -11.13 -13.01
N MET A 206 3.05 -10.90 -11.88
CA MET A 206 4.35 -10.23 -11.88
C MET A 206 5.40 -11.02 -12.67
N PHE A 207 5.46 -12.34 -12.47
CA PHE A 207 6.40 -13.20 -13.17
C PHE A 207 6.13 -13.25 -14.68
N GLN A 208 4.85 -13.29 -15.07
CA GLN A 208 4.45 -13.35 -16.49
C GLN A 208 4.61 -12.02 -17.22
N SER A 209 4.40 -10.89 -16.55
CA SER A 209 4.29 -9.58 -17.22
C SER A 209 5.63 -8.86 -17.42
N ASN A 210 6.76 -9.38 -16.90
CA ASN A 210 8.09 -8.72 -16.91
C ASN A 210 8.05 -7.22 -16.50
N SER A 211 7.02 -6.85 -15.72
CA SER A 211 6.67 -5.47 -15.44
C SER A 211 7.40 -5.00 -14.18
N LYS A 212 7.92 -3.76 -14.20
CA LYS A 212 8.70 -3.20 -13.07
C LYS A 212 7.85 -2.88 -11.83
N ILE A 213 6.52 -3.00 -11.93
CA ILE A 213 5.60 -2.71 -10.84
C ILE A 213 5.57 -3.91 -9.88
N ASN A 214 5.86 -3.65 -8.61
CA ASN A 214 5.69 -4.63 -7.55
C ASN A 214 4.21 -4.73 -7.16
N LEU A 215 3.46 -5.62 -7.84
CA LEU A 215 2.04 -5.85 -7.58
C LEU A 215 1.80 -6.30 -6.14
N VAL A 216 2.69 -7.11 -5.57
CA VAL A 216 2.61 -7.52 -4.16
C VAL A 216 2.64 -6.29 -3.24
N ALA A 217 3.60 -5.38 -3.44
CA ALA A 217 3.68 -4.14 -2.66
C ALA A 217 2.44 -3.25 -2.84
N SER A 218 1.92 -3.16 -4.06
CA SER A 218 0.71 -2.37 -4.36
C SER A 218 -0.51 -2.94 -3.65
N LEU A 219 -0.69 -4.26 -3.67
CA LEU A 219 -1.76 -4.94 -2.95
C LEU A 219 -1.64 -4.72 -1.45
N THR A 220 -0.43 -4.81 -0.88
CA THR A 220 -0.21 -4.57 0.56
C THR A 220 -0.62 -3.15 0.97
N VAL A 221 -0.27 -2.13 0.17
CA VAL A 221 -0.64 -0.73 0.45
C VAL A 221 -2.16 -0.56 0.42
N ILE A 222 -2.80 -1.03 -0.64
CA ILE A 222 -4.25 -0.94 -0.84
C ILE A 222 -5.00 -1.68 0.29
N TYR A 223 -4.52 -2.87 0.65
CA TYR A 223 -5.06 -3.67 1.75
C TYR A 223 -4.96 -2.95 3.09
N SER A 224 -3.82 -2.32 3.37
CA SER A 224 -3.59 -1.57 4.62
C SER A 224 -4.48 -0.33 4.74
N LEU A 225 -4.79 0.34 3.62
CA LEU A 225 -5.71 1.47 3.62
C LEU A 225 -7.14 1.05 3.99
N GLY A 226 -7.59 -0.10 3.46
CA GLY A 226 -8.86 -0.69 3.86
C GLY A 226 -8.93 -0.98 5.35
N GLN A 227 -7.86 -1.56 5.91
CA GLN A 227 -7.78 -1.86 7.34
C GLN A 227 -7.77 -0.64 8.26
N MET A 228 -7.29 0.51 7.77
CA MET A 228 -7.27 1.74 8.55
C MET A 228 -8.64 2.42 8.58
N ILE A 229 -9.34 2.45 7.43
CA ILE A 229 -10.60 3.17 7.28
C ILE A 229 -11.77 2.38 7.88
N ALA A 230 -11.78 1.06 7.74
CA ALA A 230 -12.93 0.24 8.10
C ALA A 230 -13.29 0.29 9.60
N PRO A 231 -12.36 0.12 10.56
CA PRO A 231 -12.68 0.20 11.97
C PRO A 231 -13.19 1.58 12.40
N ALA A 232 -12.68 2.65 11.78
CA ALA A 232 -13.11 4.01 12.06
C ALA A 232 -14.59 4.20 11.67
N LEU A 233 -14.97 3.78 10.46
CA LEU A 233 -16.36 3.85 10.00
C LEU A 233 -17.29 2.94 10.81
N SER A 234 -16.86 1.71 11.08
CA SER A 234 -17.62 0.77 11.90
C SER A 234 -17.79 1.25 13.34
N GLY A 235 -16.79 1.92 13.91
CA GLY A 235 -16.88 2.52 15.25
C GLY A 235 -17.95 3.59 15.34
N VAL A 236 -18.09 4.44 14.30
CA VAL A 236 -19.18 5.42 14.21
C VAL A 236 -20.54 4.71 14.14
N LEU A 237 -20.66 3.69 13.28
CA LEU A 237 -21.91 2.92 13.15
C LEU A 237 -22.33 2.24 14.46
N ILE A 238 -21.37 1.67 15.21
CA ILE A 238 -21.63 1.04 16.51
C ILE A 238 -22.03 2.09 17.55
N GLY A 239 -21.37 3.26 17.54
CA GLY A 239 -21.69 4.36 18.46
C GLY A 239 -23.09 4.92 18.28
N GLU A 240 -23.58 5.00 17.04
CA GLU A 240 -24.94 5.46 16.72
C GLU A 240 -26.01 4.40 16.95
N SER A 241 -25.75 3.14 16.59
CA SER A 241 -26.74 2.06 16.70
C SER A 241 -26.81 1.42 18.09
N GLY A 242 -25.74 1.55 18.88
CA GLY A 242 -25.58 0.85 20.16
C GLY A 242 -25.36 -0.66 20.03
N ASN A 243 -25.18 -1.19 18.81
CA ASN A 243 -24.97 -2.61 18.56
C ASN A 243 -23.95 -2.87 17.45
N TYR A 244 -23.47 -4.12 17.37
CA TYR A 244 -22.48 -4.51 16.36
C TYR A 244 -23.10 -4.92 15.02
N ASN A 245 -24.43 -5.12 14.96
CA ASN A 245 -25.11 -5.61 13.76
C ASN A 245 -24.96 -4.64 12.59
N ALA A 246 -25.05 -3.33 12.84
CA ALA A 246 -24.83 -2.32 11.80
C ALA A 246 -23.43 -2.42 11.17
N ALA A 247 -22.39 -2.61 11.99
CA ALA A 247 -21.02 -2.77 11.50
C ALA A 247 -20.82 -4.11 10.75
N LEU A 248 -21.42 -5.21 11.21
CA LEU A 248 -21.34 -6.50 10.53
C LEU A 248 -22.08 -6.50 9.19
N ILE A 249 -23.27 -5.89 9.11
CA ILE A 249 -24.00 -5.70 7.84
C ILE A 249 -23.17 -4.86 6.88
N PHE A 250 -22.58 -3.76 7.35
CA PHE A 250 -21.70 -2.91 6.55
C PHE A 250 -20.50 -3.71 6.01
N ALA A 251 -19.85 -4.51 6.86
CA ALA A 251 -18.76 -5.40 6.47
C ALA A 251 -19.19 -6.40 5.38
N SER A 252 -20.35 -7.04 5.55
CA SER A 252 -20.90 -7.98 4.56
C SER A 252 -21.20 -7.31 3.22
N ILE A 253 -21.71 -6.07 3.21
CA ILE A 253 -21.95 -5.31 1.97
C ILE A 253 -20.63 -5.05 1.24
N ILE A 254 -19.58 -4.64 1.95
CA ILE A 254 -18.26 -4.42 1.36
C ILE A 254 -17.71 -5.73 0.77
N LEU A 255 -17.83 -6.84 1.48
CA LEU A 255 -17.42 -8.15 0.97
C LEU A 255 -18.21 -8.57 -0.28
N CYS A 256 -19.52 -8.29 -0.33
CA CYS A 256 -20.33 -8.50 -1.53
C CYS A 256 -19.84 -7.67 -2.72
N VAL A 257 -19.46 -6.41 -2.51
CA VAL A 257 -18.83 -5.58 -3.55
C VAL A 257 -17.51 -6.19 -4.01
N GLY A 258 -16.71 -6.70 -3.08
CA GLY A 258 -15.47 -7.44 -3.38
C GLY A 258 -15.70 -8.67 -4.25
N LEU A 259 -16.70 -9.49 -3.89
CA LEU A 259 -17.10 -10.66 -4.68
C LEU A 259 -17.53 -10.27 -6.11
N LEU A 260 -18.37 -9.25 -6.25
CA LEU A 260 -18.83 -8.77 -7.56
C LEU A 260 -17.67 -8.22 -8.39
N SER A 261 -16.76 -7.46 -7.77
CA SER A 261 -15.54 -6.97 -8.41
C SER A 261 -14.66 -8.13 -8.89
N SER A 262 -14.53 -9.19 -8.08
CA SER A 262 -13.76 -10.39 -8.45
C SER A 262 -14.38 -11.08 -9.66
N MET A 263 -15.69 -11.33 -9.63
CA MET A 263 -16.41 -11.94 -10.74
C MET A 263 -16.28 -11.12 -12.04
N TYR A 264 -16.32 -9.80 -11.95
CA TYR A 264 -16.13 -8.92 -13.11
C TYR A 264 -14.71 -8.99 -13.66
N SER A 265 -13.69 -8.89 -12.79
CA SER A 265 -12.27 -8.98 -13.15
C SER A 265 -11.95 -10.25 -13.95
N TYR A 266 -12.47 -11.40 -13.49
CA TYR A 266 -12.26 -12.68 -14.17
C TYR A 266 -13.07 -12.87 -15.45
N ARG A 267 -14.14 -12.10 -15.69
CA ARG A 267 -14.87 -12.10 -16.96
C ARG A 267 -14.20 -11.28 -18.04
N VAL A 268 -13.51 -10.20 -17.67
CA VAL A 268 -12.81 -9.32 -18.63
C VAL A 268 -11.48 -9.92 -19.09
N THR A 269 -10.90 -10.84 -18.32
CA THR A 269 -9.56 -11.42 -18.58
C THR A 269 -9.61 -12.77 -19.34
N ASN A 270 -10.81 -13.34 -19.56
CA ASN A 270 -11.03 -14.56 -20.36
C ASN A 270 -11.73 -14.20 -21.68
#